data_AF-A0A8S9TV15-F1
#
_entry.id   AF-A0A8S9TV15-F1
#
_cell.length_a   1.000
_cell.length_b   1.000
_cell.length_c   1.000
_cell.angle_alpha   90.00
_cell.angle_beta   90.00
_cell.angle_gamma   90.00
#
_symmetry.space_group_name_H-M   'P 1'
#
loop_
_entity.id
_entity.type
_entity.pdbx_description
1 polymer ?
#
loop_
_entity_poly.entity_id
_entity_poly.type
_entity_poly.pdbx_seq_one_letter_code
_entity_poly.pdbx_strand_id
1 'polypeptide(L)'
;MGYGVLATEARAVFKACPALTSFFIKIDCVRNNRPESHYVNSAIYGDELWETAAMLCPLLTSIEMVDASQYPSLNSQSINGLSDRTLIALAQLKYLTSVEFCIARLTGTGIFDWLCRVAKFDGYVGPERRLRVTIGGLQHAEFCKDLPDFYGEIVVLLSLLSEVSEEGLGAASCQTKPLLEVVNPYESVVSCQWSKIYMVEKLRPLIEAVRAKHPSLQVSVSLFGQKSCQFSRIGKLTLDWQSHKKGEAH
;
A
#
# COMPACT_ATOMS: atom_id res chain seq x y z
N MET A 1 9.13 -6.87 -21.50
CA MET A 1 9.79 -5.67 -22.07
C MET A 1 9.37 -4.49 -21.20
N GLY A 2 10.33 -3.72 -20.68
CA GLY A 2 10.05 -2.63 -19.74
C GLY A 2 9.64 -1.36 -20.46
N TYR A 3 8.51 -0.80 -20.07
CA TYR A 3 8.06 0.54 -20.45
C TYR A 3 8.65 1.53 -19.43
N GLY A 4 9.35 2.57 -19.91
CA GLY A 4 10.02 3.58 -19.09
C GLY A 4 9.37 4.97 -19.23
N VAL A 5 10.15 6.04 -19.02
CA VAL A 5 9.71 7.46 -19.12
C VAL A 5 9.12 7.82 -20.50
N LEU A 6 9.57 7.14 -21.56
CA LEU A 6 9.13 7.37 -22.94
C LEU A 6 7.90 6.55 -23.35
N ALA A 7 7.26 5.83 -22.43
CA ALA A 7 6.05 5.09 -22.73
C ALA A 7 4.93 6.06 -23.11
N THR A 8 4.32 5.88 -24.27
CA THR A 8 3.17 6.66 -24.74
C THR A 8 1.87 5.88 -24.70
N GLU A 9 1.94 4.54 -24.80
CA GLU A 9 0.76 3.67 -24.88
C GLU A 9 0.92 2.38 -24.05
N ALA A 10 1.24 2.49 -22.75
CA ALA A 10 1.35 1.31 -21.88
C ALA A 10 0.07 0.45 -21.86
N ARG A 11 -1.10 1.04 -22.15
CA ARG A 11 -2.39 0.35 -22.27
C ARG A 11 -2.49 -0.59 -23.48
N ALA A 12 -1.72 -0.34 -24.54
CA ALA A 12 -1.72 -1.19 -25.73
C ALA A 12 -1.25 -2.62 -25.40
N VAL A 13 -0.40 -2.77 -24.38
CA VAL A 13 0.05 -4.07 -23.88
C VAL A 13 -1.11 -4.94 -23.43
N PHE A 14 -2.06 -4.36 -22.68
CA PHE A 14 -3.20 -5.12 -22.16
C PHE A 14 -4.19 -5.52 -23.27
N LYS A 15 -4.33 -4.68 -24.30
CA LYS A 15 -5.11 -5.03 -25.50
C LYS A 15 -4.47 -6.18 -26.28
N ALA A 16 -3.15 -6.17 -26.41
CA ALA A 16 -2.41 -7.20 -27.14
C ALA A 16 -2.31 -8.52 -26.36
N CYS A 17 -2.36 -8.46 -25.03
CA CYS A 17 -2.09 -9.60 -24.14
C CYS A 17 -3.22 -9.82 -23.11
N PRO A 18 -4.44 -10.21 -23.52
CA PRO A 18 -5.54 -10.46 -22.56
C PRO A 18 -5.27 -11.65 -21.62
N ALA A 19 -4.40 -12.58 -22.03
CA ALA A 19 -3.97 -13.72 -21.22
C ALA A 19 -2.82 -13.40 -20.25
N LEU A 20 -2.50 -12.11 -20.03
CA LEU A 20 -1.42 -11.70 -19.14
C LEU A 20 -1.71 -12.11 -17.69
N THR A 21 -0.77 -12.83 -17.09
CA THR A 21 -0.86 -13.31 -15.69
C THR A 21 0.05 -12.53 -14.75
N SER A 22 1.16 -11.99 -15.23
CA SER A 22 2.08 -11.20 -14.41
C SER A 22 2.52 -9.95 -15.16
N PHE A 23 2.51 -8.82 -14.47
CA PHE A 23 2.95 -7.54 -15.01
C PHE A 23 3.95 -6.86 -14.07
N PHE A 24 5.13 -6.57 -14.62
CA PHE A 24 6.25 -6.01 -13.88
C PHE A 24 6.74 -4.73 -14.54
N ILE A 25 6.84 -3.65 -13.76
CA ILE A 25 7.42 -2.37 -14.15
C ILE A 25 8.60 -2.08 -13.23
N LYS A 26 9.76 -1.84 -13.85
CA LYS A 26 10.98 -1.42 -13.17
C LYS A 26 11.23 0.06 -13.42
N ILE A 27 11.16 0.86 -12.37
CA ILE A 27 11.51 2.28 -12.42
C ILE A 27 13.00 2.40 -12.08
N ASP A 28 13.71 3.28 -12.79
CA ASP A 28 15.08 3.65 -12.44
C ASP A 28 15.09 5.14 -12.13
N CYS A 29 14.92 5.49 -10.85
CA CYS A 29 14.81 6.89 -10.47
C CYS A 29 16.08 7.70 -10.79
N VAL A 30 17.26 7.09 -10.72
CA VAL A 30 18.53 7.80 -11.00
C VAL A 30 18.62 8.17 -12.47
N ARG A 31 18.22 7.27 -13.37
CA ARG A 31 18.17 7.57 -14.80
C ARG A 31 17.04 8.55 -15.15
N ASN A 32 15.94 8.50 -14.40
CA ASN A 32 14.73 9.27 -14.65
C ASN A 32 14.67 10.62 -13.91
N ASN A 33 15.59 10.93 -12.99
CA ASN A 33 15.59 12.17 -12.20
C ASN A 33 16.59 13.22 -12.75
N ARG A 34 16.65 13.36 -14.07
CA ARG A 34 17.30 14.52 -14.72
C ARG A 34 16.34 15.72 -14.63
N PRO A 35 16.82 16.97 -14.66
CA PRO A 35 15.96 18.17 -14.61
C PRO A 35 14.85 18.19 -15.67
N GLU A 36 15.06 17.44 -16.76
CA GLU A 36 14.17 17.34 -17.92
C GLU A 36 13.28 16.08 -17.91
N SER A 37 13.47 15.15 -16.95
CA SER A 37 12.75 13.88 -16.89
C SER A 37 12.01 13.71 -15.57
N HIS A 38 10.74 13.35 -15.65
CA HIS A 38 9.93 13.00 -14.49
C HIS A 38 10.30 11.61 -13.96
N TYR A 39 10.20 11.41 -12.63
CA TYR A 39 10.41 10.13 -11.93
C TYR A 39 9.79 8.93 -12.68
N VAL A 40 8.54 9.12 -13.11
CA VAL A 40 7.85 8.34 -14.14
C VAL A 40 6.91 9.27 -14.92
N ASN A 41 6.43 8.84 -16.08
CA ASN A 41 5.32 9.52 -16.74
C ASN A 41 4.01 9.22 -15.98
N SER A 42 3.65 10.09 -15.05
CA SER A 42 2.47 9.92 -14.18
C SER A 42 1.14 9.92 -14.96
N ALA A 43 1.10 10.50 -16.17
CA ALA A 43 -0.06 10.42 -17.07
C ALA A 43 -0.26 9.00 -17.64
N ILE A 44 0.80 8.19 -17.66
CA ILE A 44 0.77 6.84 -18.24
C ILE A 44 0.63 5.76 -17.18
N TYR A 45 1.19 5.96 -15.99
CA TYR A 45 1.19 4.97 -14.91
C TYR A 45 0.19 5.26 -13.78
N GLY A 46 -0.77 6.15 -14.03
CA GLY A 46 -1.88 6.43 -13.13
C GLY A 46 -3.06 5.46 -13.27
N ASP A 47 -4.18 5.82 -12.65
CA ASP A 47 -5.38 5.00 -12.50
C ASP A 47 -5.88 4.39 -13.80
N GLU A 48 -5.91 5.17 -14.88
CA GLU A 48 -6.44 4.71 -16.17
C GLU A 48 -5.66 3.50 -16.74
N LEU A 49 -4.36 3.37 -16.41
CA LEU A 49 -3.58 2.19 -16.79
C LEU A 49 -4.09 0.95 -16.06
N TRP A 50 -4.25 1.05 -14.75
CA TRP A 50 -4.62 -0.06 -13.89
C TRP A 50 -6.09 -0.43 -14.02
N GLU A 51 -6.96 0.54 -14.30
CA GLU A 51 -8.34 0.31 -14.73
C GLU A 51 -8.39 -0.46 -16.05
N THR A 52 -7.53 -0.10 -17.02
CA THR A 52 -7.41 -0.84 -18.29
C THR A 52 -6.87 -2.25 -18.07
N ALA A 53 -5.87 -2.41 -17.19
CA ALA A 53 -5.33 -3.73 -16.83
C ALA A 53 -6.40 -4.62 -16.22
N ALA A 54 -7.18 -4.10 -15.26
CA ALA A 54 -8.26 -4.81 -14.61
C ALA A 54 -9.36 -5.24 -15.60
N MET A 55 -9.65 -4.39 -16.59
CA MET A 55 -10.67 -4.66 -17.61
C MET A 55 -10.23 -5.70 -18.64
N LEU A 56 -9.00 -5.58 -19.17
CA LEU A 56 -8.56 -6.34 -20.34
C LEU A 56 -7.76 -7.60 -20.00
N CYS A 57 -7.19 -7.68 -18.79
CA CYS A 57 -6.35 -8.80 -18.36
C CYS A 57 -6.95 -9.47 -17.10
N PRO A 58 -8.11 -10.15 -17.21
CA PRO A 58 -8.79 -10.73 -16.05
C PRO A 58 -8.02 -11.88 -15.38
N LEU A 59 -7.00 -12.43 -16.05
CA LEU A 59 -6.15 -13.52 -15.56
C LEU A 59 -4.93 -13.03 -14.75
N LEU A 60 -4.81 -11.72 -14.51
CA LEU A 60 -3.72 -11.17 -13.73
C LEU A 60 -3.68 -11.78 -12.32
N THR A 61 -2.52 -12.33 -11.98
CA THR A 61 -2.19 -12.90 -10.68
C THR A 61 -1.20 -12.05 -9.91
N SER A 62 -0.30 -11.34 -10.59
CA SER A 62 0.73 -10.52 -9.94
C SER A 62 0.95 -9.18 -10.66
N ILE A 63 1.04 -8.12 -9.87
CA ILE A 63 1.43 -6.78 -10.31
C ILE A 63 2.58 -6.33 -9.42
N GLU A 64 3.67 -5.87 -10.05
CA GLU A 64 4.79 -5.30 -9.33
C GLU A 64 5.30 -4.07 -10.08
N MET A 65 5.31 -2.93 -9.41
CA MET A 65 5.87 -1.68 -9.87
C MET A 65 6.84 -1.17 -8.82
N VAL A 66 8.13 -1.33 -9.06
CA VAL A 66 9.18 -1.07 -8.05
C VAL A 66 10.24 -0.12 -8.58
N ASP A 67 10.78 0.68 -7.67
CA ASP A 67 11.99 1.44 -7.92
C ASP A 67 13.20 0.53 -7.73
N ALA A 68 14.01 0.40 -8.77
CA ALA A 68 15.18 -0.45 -8.78
C ALA A 68 16.49 0.33 -8.85
N SER A 69 16.44 1.65 -8.62
CA SER A 69 17.66 2.39 -8.32
C SER A 69 18.33 1.79 -7.07
N GLN A 70 19.65 1.59 -7.12
CA GLN A 70 20.42 1.05 -6.00
C GLN A 70 20.57 2.04 -4.82
N TYR A 71 19.94 3.21 -4.88
CA TYR A 71 20.08 4.27 -3.89
C TYR A 71 18.77 4.51 -3.14
N PRO A 72 18.81 4.63 -1.79
CA PRO A 72 17.67 5.04 -1.02
C PRO A 72 17.16 6.40 -1.52
N SER A 73 15.89 6.41 -1.83
CA SER A 73 15.11 7.45 -2.48
C SER A 73 15.02 8.75 -1.65
N LEU A 74 16.07 9.57 -1.66
CA LEU A 74 15.99 10.93 -1.09
C LEU A 74 15.12 11.88 -1.95
N ASN A 75 14.87 11.53 -3.23
CA ASN A 75 14.15 12.39 -4.19
C ASN A 75 12.94 11.70 -4.87
N SER A 76 12.48 10.54 -4.41
CA SER A 76 11.43 9.83 -5.14
C SER A 76 10.08 10.53 -4.99
N GLN A 77 9.50 10.88 -6.14
CA GLN A 77 8.24 11.61 -6.23
C GLN A 77 7.08 10.61 -6.29
N SER A 78 5.98 10.96 -5.62
CA SER A 78 4.76 10.18 -5.73
C SER A 78 4.22 10.21 -7.16
N ILE A 79 3.72 9.08 -7.65
CA ILE A 79 2.91 9.05 -8.87
C ILE A 79 1.54 9.65 -8.53
N ASN A 80 1.36 10.94 -8.82
CA ASN A 80 0.14 11.66 -8.45
C ASN A 80 -1.14 11.05 -9.05
N GLY A 81 -1.04 10.38 -10.21
CA GLY A 81 -2.16 9.72 -10.87
C GLY A 81 -2.48 8.32 -10.36
N LEU A 82 -1.67 7.73 -9.48
CA LEU A 82 -1.94 6.43 -8.88
C LEU A 82 -2.63 6.68 -7.54
N SER A 83 -3.96 6.59 -7.55
CA SER A 83 -4.84 6.91 -6.43
C SER A 83 -5.62 5.68 -5.95
N ASP A 84 -6.52 5.88 -4.99
CA ASP A 84 -7.39 4.84 -4.45
C ASP A 84 -8.22 4.14 -5.53
N ARG A 85 -8.54 4.84 -6.64
CA ARG A 85 -9.22 4.24 -7.80
C ARG A 85 -8.49 3.02 -8.35
N THR A 86 -7.16 3.07 -8.40
CA THR A 86 -6.32 1.92 -8.78
C THR A 86 -6.60 0.72 -7.88
N LEU A 87 -6.64 0.92 -6.55
CA LEU A 87 -6.91 -0.17 -5.62
C LEU A 87 -8.31 -0.76 -5.85
N ILE A 88 -9.32 0.10 -6.03
CA ILE A 88 -10.70 -0.33 -6.26
C ILE A 88 -10.84 -1.15 -7.55
N ALA A 89 -10.17 -0.73 -8.63
CA ALA A 89 -10.18 -1.46 -9.90
C ALA A 89 -9.56 -2.86 -9.74
N LEU A 90 -8.41 -2.94 -9.08
CA LEU A 90 -7.68 -4.19 -8.90
C LEU A 90 -8.34 -5.15 -7.89
N ALA A 91 -9.13 -4.65 -6.94
CA ALA A 91 -9.87 -5.48 -5.99
C ALA A 91 -10.86 -6.46 -6.65
N GLN A 92 -11.26 -6.20 -7.90
CA GLN A 92 -12.21 -7.01 -8.66
C GLN A 92 -11.55 -8.21 -9.36
N LEU A 93 -10.22 -8.23 -9.45
CA LEU A 93 -9.51 -9.28 -10.16
C LEU A 93 -9.49 -10.59 -9.36
N LYS A 94 -10.08 -11.62 -9.97
CA LYS A 94 -10.35 -12.93 -9.37
C LYS A 94 -9.09 -13.68 -8.96
N TYR A 95 -8.05 -13.57 -9.76
CA TYR A 95 -6.82 -14.34 -9.62
C TYR A 95 -5.68 -13.53 -9.00
N LEU A 96 -5.91 -12.24 -8.68
CA LEU A 96 -4.85 -11.32 -8.24
C LEU A 96 -4.42 -11.63 -6.81
N THR A 97 -3.23 -12.25 -6.69
CA THR A 97 -2.64 -12.68 -5.43
C THR A 97 -1.69 -11.65 -4.83
N SER A 98 -1.00 -10.88 -5.67
CA SER A 98 0.03 -9.95 -5.20
C SER A 98 0.00 -8.64 -5.98
N VAL A 99 0.02 -7.55 -5.23
CA VAL A 99 0.18 -6.19 -5.74
C VAL A 99 1.29 -5.50 -4.96
N GLU A 100 2.32 -5.04 -5.65
CA GLU A 100 3.36 -4.18 -5.10
C GLU A 100 3.43 -2.88 -5.91
N PHE A 101 3.19 -1.75 -5.25
CA PHE A 101 3.30 -0.43 -5.87
C PHE A 101 4.43 0.39 -5.24
N CYS A 102 5.08 1.16 -6.11
CA CYS A 102 5.99 2.23 -5.74
C CYS A 102 5.23 3.39 -5.06
N ILE A 103 5.91 4.51 -4.86
CA ILE A 103 5.39 5.65 -4.09
C ILE A 103 4.18 6.26 -4.81
N ALA A 104 3.03 6.23 -4.14
CA ALA A 104 1.74 6.65 -4.68
C ALA A 104 0.94 7.53 -3.70
N ARG A 105 -0.08 8.21 -4.20
CA ARG A 105 -1.00 9.04 -3.40
C ARG A 105 -2.22 8.22 -2.97
N LEU A 106 -1.96 7.19 -2.16
CA LEU A 106 -2.99 6.34 -1.60
C LEU A 106 -3.39 6.84 -0.21
N THR A 107 -4.67 6.72 0.12
CA THR A 107 -5.21 7.14 1.42
C THR A 107 -5.51 5.94 2.31
N GLY A 108 -5.56 6.16 3.62
CA GLY A 108 -6.01 5.18 4.60
C GLY A 108 -7.43 4.70 4.32
N THR A 109 -8.30 5.60 3.84
CA THR A 109 -9.67 5.28 3.42
C THR A 109 -9.67 4.37 2.19
N GLY A 110 -8.91 4.69 1.15
CA GLY A 110 -8.83 3.85 -0.05
C GLY A 110 -8.27 2.46 0.21
N ILE A 111 -7.27 2.37 1.10
CA ILE A 111 -6.71 1.09 1.55
C ILE A 111 -7.75 0.30 2.36
N PHE A 112 -8.52 0.96 3.22
CA PHE A 112 -9.62 0.34 3.96
C PHE A 112 -10.74 -0.17 3.03
N ASP A 113 -11.12 0.62 2.04
CA ASP A 113 -12.13 0.24 1.04
C ASP A 113 -11.67 -0.96 0.20
N TRP A 114 -10.38 -1.00 -0.15
CA TRP A 114 -9.78 -2.17 -0.78
C TRP A 114 -9.91 -3.40 0.13
N LEU A 115 -9.54 -3.31 1.41
CA LEU A 115 -9.66 -4.41 2.38
C LEU A 115 -11.11 -4.92 2.46
N CYS A 116 -12.09 -4.02 2.58
CA CYS A 116 -13.51 -4.37 2.63
C CYS A 116 -13.96 -5.14 1.38
N ARG A 117 -13.51 -4.71 0.20
CA ARG A 117 -13.86 -5.36 -1.06
C ARG A 117 -13.25 -6.73 -1.18
N VAL A 118 -11.95 -6.87 -0.90
CA VAL A 118 -11.27 -8.15 -1.07
C VAL A 118 -11.68 -9.18 -0.03
N ALA A 119 -12.01 -8.77 1.19
CA ALA A 119 -12.48 -9.66 2.25
C ALA A 119 -13.87 -10.24 1.98
N LYS A 120 -14.72 -9.50 1.23
CA LYS A 120 -16.09 -9.91 0.85
C LYS A 120 -16.17 -10.48 -0.56
N PHE A 121 -15.03 -10.73 -1.22
CA PHE A 121 -15.02 -11.15 -2.62
C PHE A 121 -15.12 -12.68 -2.74
N ASP A 122 -16.33 -13.19 -2.94
CA ASP A 122 -16.62 -14.63 -3.05
C ASP A 122 -16.01 -15.30 -4.28
N GLY A 123 -15.59 -14.52 -5.28
CA GLY A 123 -15.02 -15.04 -6.52
C GLY A 123 -13.56 -15.48 -6.42
N TYR A 124 -12.85 -15.17 -5.34
CA TYR A 124 -11.39 -15.28 -5.30
C TYR A 124 -10.87 -16.72 -5.46
N VAL A 125 -9.79 -16.92 -6.25
CA VAL A 125 -9.23 -18.27 -6.52
C VAL A 125 -7.80 -18.45 -6.01
N GLY A 126 -7.14 -17.38 -5.56
CA GLY A 126 -5.75 -17.46 -5.11
C GLY A 126 -5.57 -17.98 -3.67
N PRO A 127 -4.35 -18.42 -3.32
CA PRO A 127 -4.03 -18.91 -1.98
C PRO A 127 -3.84 -17.79 -0.95
N GLU A 128 -3.42 -16.60 -1.40
CA GLU A 128 -3.15 -15.42 -0.58
C GLU A 128 -3.58 -14.15 -1.29
N ARG A 129 -3.81 -13.05 -0.57
CA ARG A 129 -4.10 -11.75 -1.18
C ARG A 129 -3.25 -10.65 -0.55
N ARG A 130 -2.10 -10.39 -1.16
CA ARG A 130 -1.09 -9.45 -0.68
C ARG A 130 -1.21 -8.11 -1.38
N LEU A 131 -1.22 -7.04 -0.58
CA LEU A 131 -1.07 -5.67 -1.04
C LEU A 131 0.10 -5.02 -0.31
N ARG A 132 1.12 -4.61 -1.06
CA ARG A 132 2.22 -3.80 -0.58
C ARG A 132 2.21 -2.45 -1.28
N VAL A 133 2.02 -1.40 -0.51
CA VAL A 133 1.90 -0.04 -1.02
C VAL A 133 2.82 0.91 -0.27
N THR A 134 3.27 1.94 -0.97
CA THR A 134 4.14 2.96 -0.40
C THR A 134 3.43 4.30 -0.50
N ILE A 135 3.13 4.93 0.64
CA ILE A 135 2.38 6.19 0.69
C ILE A 135 3.36 7.37 0.59
N GLY A 136 3.26 8.13 -0.50
CA GLY A 136 3.99 9.37 -0.69
C GLY A 136 3.14 10.60 -0.37
N GLY A 137 3.83 11.73 -0.19
CA GLY A 137 3.24 13.03 0.12
C GLY A 137 3.74 13.59 1.45
N LEU A 138 3.71 14.92 1.58
CA LEU A 138 4.17 15.67 2.74
C LEU A 138 3.09 16.65 3.19
N GLN A 139 2.63 16.51 4.43
CA GLN A 139 1.74 17.44 5.10
C GLN A 139 2.50 18.71 5.45
N HIS A 140 1.90 19.83 5.05
CA HIS A 140 2.32 21.15 5.50
C HIS A 140 1.46 21.54 6.70
N ALA A 141 1.89 21.17 7.91
CA ALA A 141 1.21 21.56 9.15
C ALA A 141 1.83 22.86 9.70
N GLU A 142 0.99 23.74 10.27
CA GLU A 142 1.42 25.05 10.80
C GLU A 142 2.59 24.96 11.80
N PHE A 143 2.75 23.83 12.49
CA PHE A 143 3.77 23.60 13.52
C PHE A 143 4.79 22.51 13.19
N CYS A 144 4.67 21.85 12.04
CA CYS A 144 5.63 20.85 11.54
C CYS A 144 5.73 20.98 10.02
N LYS A 145 6.85 21.57 9.57
CA LYS A 145 7.18 21.53 8.14
C LYS A 145 7.46 20.08 7.74
N ASP A 146 6.79 19.64 6.67
CA ASP A 146 7.12 18.44 5.90
C ASP A 146 6.97 17.09 6.64
N LEU A 147 5.86 16.87 7.35
CA LEU A 147 5.57 15.54 7.92
C LEU A 147 5.00 14.62 6.83
N PRO A 148 5.50 13.38 6.64
CA PRO A 148 4.92 12.46 5.66
C PRO A 148 3.43 12.18 5.86
N ASP A 149 2.66 12.24 4.76
CA ASP A 149 1.23 11.91 4.72
C ASP A 149 0.96 10.52 5.31
N PHE A 150 1.92 9.60 5.12
CA PHE A 150 1.96 8.27 5.73
C PHE A 150 1.47 8.24 7.19
N TYR A 151 1.93 9.16 8.05
CA TYR A 151 1.55 9.14 9.47
C TYR A 151 0.07 9.46 9.70
N GLY A 152 -0.52 10.33 8.88
CA GLY A 152 -1.94 10.63 8.91
C GLY A 152 -2.75 9.45 8.35
N GLU A 153 -2.33 8.92 7.21
CA GLU A 153 -3.07 7.85 6.52
C GLU A 153 -3.13 6.55 7.33
N ILE A 154 -2.07 6.19 8.06
CA ILE A 154 -2.15 5.02 8.95
C ILE A 154 -3.11 5.24 10.13
N VAL A 155 -3.25 6.47 10.63
CA VAL A 155 -4.23 6.79 11.69
C VAL A 155 -5.65 6.66 11.14
N VAL A 156 -5.90 7.15 9.92
CA VAL A 156 -7.20 7.00 9.26
C VAL A 156 -7.54 5.53 9.07
N LEU A 157 -6.62 4.74 8.51
CA LEU A 157 -6.81 3.31 8.29
C LEU A 157 -7.11 2.57 9.60
N LEU A 158 -6.32 2.80 10.65
CA LEU A 158 -6.52 2.13 11.94
C LEU A 158 -7.81 2.59 12.64
N SER A 159 -8.22 3.85 12.49
CA SER A 159 -9.50 4.34 13.01
C SER A 159 -10.67 3.60 12.38
N LEU A 160 -10.71 3.52 11.05
CA LEU A 160 -11.76 2.80 10.31
C LEU A 160 -11.81 1.32 10.69
N LEU A 161 -10.65 0.66 10.84
CA LEU A 161 -10.58 -0.71 11.34
C LEU A 161 -11.08 -0.85 12.78
N SER A 162 -10.87 0.14 13.64
CA SER A 162 -11.36 0.11 15.04
C SER A 162 -12.88 0.29 15.17
N GLU A 163 -13.53 0.83 14.13
CA GLU A 163 -14.96 1.06 14.10
C GLU A 163 -15.76 -0.14 13.59
N VAL A 164 -15.12 -1.04 12.82
CA VAL A 164 -15.76 -2.21 12.20
C VAL A 164 -15.27 -3.50 12.85
N SER A 165 -16.17 -4.45 13.10
CA SER A 165 -15.78 -5.78 13.61
C SER A 165 -15.17 -6.65 12.52
N GLU A 166 -14.45 -7.71 12.91
CA GLU A 166 -13.89 -8.67 11.96
C GLU A 166 -14.94 -9.30 11.03
N GLU A 167 -16.12 -9.57 11.56
CA GLU A 167 -17.27 -10.08 10.80
C GLU A 167 -17.84 -9.02 9.88
N GLY A 168 -17.98 -7.77 10.36
CA GLY A 168 -18.45 -6.64 9.55
C GLY A 168 -17.52 -6.31 8.38
N LEU A 169 -16.21 -6.50 8.59
CA LEU A 169 -15.19 -6.40 7.55
C LEU A 169 -15.29 -7.55 6.53
N GLY A 170 -15.86 -8.69 6.92
CA GLY A 170 -15.89 -9.94 6.14
C GLY A 170 -14.62 -10.79 6.31
N ALA A 171 -13.66 -10.33 7.10
CA ALA A 171 -12.39 -11.02 7.29
C ALA A 171 -12.57 -12.36 8.02
N ALA A 172 -13.53 -12.47 8.94
CA ALA A 172 -13.79 -13.71 9.68
C ALA A 172 -14.12 -14.90 8.76
N SER A 173 -15.06 -14.70 7.82
CA SER A 173 -15.52 -15.70 6.85
C SER A 173 -14.65 -15.78 5.58
N CYS A 174 -13.72 -14.84 5.38
CA CYS A 174 -12.88 -14.82 4.20
C CYS A 174 -11.96 -16.07 4.16
N GLN A 175 -12.11 -16.88 3.11
CA GLN A 175 -11.27 -18.06 2.89
C GLN A 175 -9.80 -17.68 2.67
N THR A 176 -9.57 -16.58 1.95
CA THR A 176 -8.23 -16.09 1.64
C THR A 176 -7.92 -14.84 2.43
N LYS A 177 -7.19 -15.03 3.52
CA LYS A 177 -6.83 -13.98 4.45
C LYS A 177 -5.86 -12.96 3.79
N PRO A 178 -6.20 -11.66 3.80
CA PRO A 178 -5.37 -10.64 3.19
C PRO A 178 -4.11 -10.35 4.03
N LEU A 179 -3.05 -9.95 3.33
CA LEU A 179 -1.82 -9.41 3.91
C LEU A 179 -1.60 -8.00 3.37
N LEU A 180 -1.64 -7.00 4.24
CA LEU A 180 -1.39 -5.61 3.87
C LEU A 180 -0.08 -5.12 4.47
N GLU A 181 0.72 -4.46 3.63
CA GLU A 181 1.95 -3.78 4.01
C GLU A 181 1.91 -2.32 3.51
N VAL A 182 1.86 -1.37 4.44
CA VAL A 182 1.91 0.07 4.14
C VAL A 182 3.29 0.59 4.53
N VAL A 183 4.05 1.07 3.55
CA VAL A 183 5.46 1.45 3.70
C VAL A 183 5.61 2.97 3.70
N ASN A 184 6.44 3.47 4.61
CA ASN A 184 6.91 4.86 4.62
C ASN A 184 8.16 4.97 3.73
N PRO A 185 8.11 5.72 2.62
CA PRO A 185 9.26 5.87 1.71
C PRO A 185 10.36 6.79 2.24
N TYR A 186 10.06 7.62 3.24
CA TYR A 186 10.95 8.68 3.67
C TYR A 186 11.94 8.20 4.72
N GLU A 187 13.18 8.66 4.66
CA GLU A 187 14.19 8.45 5.69
C GLU A 187 14.22 9.57 6.74
N SER A 188 13.38 10.61 6.56
CA SER A 188 13.29 11.72 7.49
C SER A 188 12.91 11.24 8.90
N VAL A 189 13.60 11.82 9.88
CA VAL A 189 13.34 11.56 11.30
C VAL A 189 12.34 12.55 11.84
N VAL A 190 11.41 12.08 12.66
CA VAL A 190 10.46 12.94 13.37
C VAL A 190 11.03 13.43 14.69
N SER A 191 10.55 14.57 15.17
CA SER A 191 10.99 15.10 16.46
C SER A 191 10.58 14.19 17.61
N CYS A 192 11.40 14.14 18.65
CA CYS A 192 11.17 13.33 19.86
C CYS A 192 9.82 13.67 20.53
N GLN A 193 9.50 14.97 20.62
CA GLN A 193 8.26 15.45 21.22
C GLN A 193 7.04 15.00 20.40
N TRP A 194 7.10 15.16 19.09
CA TRP A 194 6.02 14.76 18.19
C TRP A 194 5.79 13.25 18.23
N SER A 195 6.86 12.44 18.17
CA SER A 195 6.72 10.98 18.14
C SER A 195 6.18 10.41 19.45
N LYS A 196 6.51 11.03 20.59
CA LYS A 196 5.92 10.67 21.88
C LYS A 196 4.42 10.92 21.91
N ILE A 197 3.97 12.11 21.48
CA ILE A 197 2.55 12.47 21.41
C ILE A 197 1.82 11.53 20.45
N TYR A 198 2.36 11.33 19.25
CA TYR A 198 1.78 10.44 18.25
C TYR A 198 1.65 9.00 18.77
N MET A 199 2.69 8.47 19.42
CA MET A 199 2.69 7.10 19.96
C MET A 199 1.62 6.91 21.04
N VAL A 200 1.51 7.86 21.98
CA VAL A 200 0.65 7.76 23.16
C VAL A 200 -0.81 8.09 22.82
N GLU A 201 -1.05 9.13 22.03
CA GLU A 201 -2.40 9.66 21.80
C GLU A 201 -3.08 9.07 20.56
N LYS A 202 -2.31 8.54 19.60
CA LYS A 202 -2.86 8.02 18.33
C LYS A 202 -2.54 6.55 18.14
N LEU A 203 -1.27 6.21 17.98
CA LEU A 203 -0.90 4.90 17.45
C LEU A 203 -1.22 3.75 18.41
N ARG A 204 -0.79 3.81 19.67
CA ARG A 204 -1.04 2.72 20.64
C ARG A 204 -2.53 2.48 20.89
N PRO A 205 -3.34 3.50 21.23
CA PRO A 205 -4.78 3.29 21.47
C PRO A 205 -5.50 2.70 20.26
N LEU A 206 -5.16 3.14 19.05
CA LEU A 206 -5.76 2.61 17.83
C LEU A 206 -5.36 1.15 17.57
N ILE A 207 -4.09 0.79 17.77
CA ILE A 207 -3.66 -0.62 17.64
C ILE A 207 -4.40 -1.51 18.65
N GLU A 208 -4.57 -1.06 19.90
CA GLU A 208 -5.31 -1.79 20.92
C GLU A 208 -6.79 -1.95 20.55
N ALA A 209 -7.42 -0.87 20.08
CA ALA A 209 -8.81 -0.90 19.64
C ALA A 209 -9.02 -1.83 18.42
N VAL A 210 -8.11 -1.79 17.45
CA VAL A 210 -8.14 -2.68 16.28
C VAL A 210 -7.98 -4.14 16.72
N ARG A 211 -7.03 -4.45 17.61
CA ARG A 211 -6.84 -5.82 18.12
C ARG A 211 -8.06 -6.34 18.88
N ALA A 212 -8.76 -5.46 19.60
CA ALA A 212 -10.00 -5.83 20.28
C ALA A 212 -11.15 -6.15 19.30
N LYS A 213 -11.17 -5.51 18.13
CA LYS A 213 -12.21 -5.70 17.09
C LYS A 213 -11.89 -6.80 16.07
N HIS A 214 -10.60 -7.11 15.89
CA HIS A 214 -10.09 -8.09 14.94
C HIS A 214 -9.17 -9.10 15.64
N PRO A 215 -9.71 -10.07 16.40
CA PRO A 215 -8.91 -11.03 17.15
C PRO A 215 -7.96 -11.88 16.29
N SER A 216 -8.30 -12.13 15.01
CA SER A 216 -7.44 -12.89 14.10
C SER A 216 -6.40 -12.03 13.38
N LEU A 217 -6.43 -10.70 13.56
CA LEU A 217 -5.48 -9.79 12.94
C LEU A 217 -4.21 -9.62 13.78
N GLN A 218 -3.06 -9.93 13.18
CA GLN A 218 -1.78 -9.46 13.69
C GLN A 218 -1.46 -8.06 13.15
N VAL A 219 -1.46 -7.07 14.04
CA VAL A 219 -0.98 -5.71 13.76
C VAL A 219 0.48 -5.56 14.20
N SER A 220 1.37 -5.24 13.25
CA SER A 220 2.80 -5.00 13.49
C SER A 220 3.23 -3.65 12.92
N VAL A 221 4.05 -2.91 13.68
CA VAL A 221 4.62 -1.62 13.26
C VAL A 221 6.14 -1.67 13.40
N SER A 222 6.84 -1.48 12.29
CA SER A 222 8.30 -1.42 12.27
C SER A 222 8.77 -0.03 12.70
N LEU A 223 9.32 0.07 13.91
CA LEU A 223 9.84 1.30 14.50
C LEU A 223 11.37 1.37 14.41
N PHE A 224 11.89 2.54 14.04
CA PHE A 224 13.31 2.86 14.11
C PHE A 224 13.60 3.80 15.28
N GLY A 225 14.81 3.68 15.86
CA GLY A 225 15.27 4.56 16.95
C GLY A 225 14.39 4.51 18.20
N GLN A 226 13.72 3.39 18.45
CA GLN A 226 12.73 3.26 19.52
C GLN A 226 13.40 3.42 20.90
N LYS A 227 12.84 4.30 21.73
CA LYS A 227 13.21 4.46 23.14
C LYS A 227 11.95 4.62 23.99
N SER A 228 11.55 3.58 24.71
CA SER A 228 10.38 3.56 25.61
C SER A 228 9.04 3.96 24.93
N CYS A 229 8.78 5.26 24.79
CA CYS A 229 7.54 5.86 24.29
C CYS A 229 7.73 6.69 23.02
N GLN A 230 8.94 6.72 22.45
CA GLN A 230 9.27 7.54 21.29
C GLN A 230 9.97 6.71 20.22
N PHE A 231 9.91 7.18 18.98
CA PHE A 231 10.59 6.60 17.82
C PHE A 231 11.21 7.72 16.98
N SER A 232 12.20 7.38 16.14
CA SER A 232 12.76 8.31 15.15
C SER A 232 12.01 8.24 13.83
N ARG A 233 11.50 7.06 13.45
CA ARG A 233 10.70 6.85 12.24
C ARG A 233 9.85 5.58 12.33
N ILE A 234 8.68 5.57 11.70
CA ILE A 234 7.95 4.35 11.34
C ILE A 234 8.34 3.93 9.92
N GLY A 235 8.82 2.71 9.73
CA GLY A 235 9.15 2.18 8.41
C GLY A 235 7.98 1.55 7.68
N LYS A 236 7.16 0.79 8.41
CA LYS A 236 6.09 -0.02 7.82
C LYS A 236 5.02 -0.36 8.86
N LEU A 237 3.76 -0.33 8.43
CA LEU A 237 2.63 -0.98 9.10
C LEU A 237 2.31 -2.28 8.35
N THR A 238 2.16 -3.38 9.09
CA THR A 238 1.74 -4.69 8.55
C THR A 238 0.48 -5.15 9.26
N LEU A 239 -0.53 -5.49 8.46
CA LEU A 239 -1.78 -6.09 8.90
C LEU A 239 -1.87 -7.50 8.28
N ASP A 240 -1.78 -8.52 9.13
CA ASP A 240 -1.70 -9.92 8.71
C ASP A 240 -2.80 -10.76 9.36
N TRP A 241 -3.75 -11.23 8.55
CA TRP A 241 -4.81 -12.17 8.95
C TRP A 241 -4.42 -13.65 8.77
N GLN A 242 -3.23 -13.95 8.25
CA GLN A 242 -2.75 -15.32 7.99
C GLN A 242 -2.06 -15.96 9.20
N SER A 243 -1.56 -15.15 10.13
CA SER A 243 -0.63 -15.56 11.20
C SER A 243 -1.16 -16.66 12.13
N HIS A 244 -2.48 -16.77 12.32
CA HIS A 244 -3.08 -17.81 13.19
C HIS A 244 -3.04 -19.24 12.63
N LYS A 245 -2.73 -19.45 11.34
CA LYS A 245 -2.64 -20.81 10.78
C LYS A 245 -1.34 -21.56 11.14
N LYS A 246 -0.36 -20.92 11.80
CA LYS A 246 0.92 -21.57 12.15
C LYS A 246 0.96 -22.20 13.55
N GLY A 247 -0.14 -22.15 14.32
CA GLY A 247 -0.21 -22.70 15.68
C GLY A 247 -0.83 -24.10 15.82
N GLU A 248 -1.49 -24.62 14.79
CA GLU A 248 -2.20 -25.90 14.84
C GLU A 248 -1.63 -26.88 13.81
N ALA A 249 -0.43 -27.37 14.11
CA ALA A 249 0.07 -28.63 13.55
C ALA A 249 0.70 -29.40 14.72
N HIS A 250 -0.16 -30.16 15.40
CA HIS A 250 0.24 -31.23 16.32
C HIS A 250 0.03 -32.58 15.64
#